data_AF-A0A935JZZ0-F1
#
_entry.id   AF-A0A935JZZ0-F1
#
_cell.length_a   1.000
_cell.length_b   1.000
_cell.length_c   1.000
_cell.angle_alpha   90.00
_cell.angle_beta   90.00
_cell.angle_gamma   90.00
#
_symmetry.space_group_name_H-M   'P 1'
#
loop_
_entity.id
_entity.type
_entity.pdbx_description
1 polymer ?
#
loop_
_entity_poly.entity_id
_entity_poly.type
_entity_poly.pdbx_seq_one_letter_code
_entity_poly.pdbx_strand_id
1 'polypeptide(L)'
;MSSNIRLEKTCQYCGENFIAKPTVTALCSDNCANHSYENRKREEMVQLENQKENKRVLFNPINTSIIENFHFNRISTDSLVIIITFTK
;
A
#
# COMPACT_ATOMS: atom_id res chain seq x y z
N MET A 1 27.22 -13.37 -19.21
CA MET A 1 27.87 -13.27 -17.88
C MET A 1 27.28 -12.08 -17.14
N SER A 2 26.81 -12.25 -15.90
CA SER A 2 26.27 -11.13 -15.12
C SER A 2 27.41 -10.22 -14.62
N SER A 3 27.17 -8.92 -14.64
CA SER A 3 28.09 -7.92 -14.12
C SER A 3 28.20 -8.04 -12.58
N ASN A 4 29.42 -8.00 -12.04
CA ASN A 4 29.67 -8.08 -10.60
C ASN A 4 29.49 -6.72 -9.90
N ILE A 5 28.52 -5.93 -10.36
CA ILE A 5 28.26 -4.60 -9.81
C ILE A 5 27.45 -4.79 -8.52
N ARG A 6 27.84 -4.07 -7.47
CA ARG A 6 27.15 -4.02 -6.18
C ARG A 6 26.74 -2.57 -5.92
N LEU A 7 25.49 -2.36 -5.53
CA LEU A 7 24.96 -1.05 -5.15
C LEU A 7 24.29 -1.17 -3.79
N GLU A 8 24.29 -0.07 -3.05
CA GLU A 8 23.47 0.09 -1.87
C GLU A 8 21.99 0.17 -2.27
N LYS A 9 21.16 -0.60 -1.58
CA LYS A 9 19.70 -0.67 -1.77
C LYS A 9 19.03 -0.67 -0.40
N THR A 10 17.78 -0.24 -0.36
CA THR A 10 16.94 -0.34 0.84
C THR A 10 16.13 -1.63 0.80
N CYS A 11 16.09 -2.36 1.92
CA CYS A 11 15.34 -3.59 2.05
C CYS A 11 13.83 -3.33 1.94
N GLN A 12 13.15 -4.04 1.05
CA GLN A 12 11.70 -3.87 0.85
C GLN A 12 10.84 -4.30 2.05
N TYR A 13 11.41 -5.10 2.97
CA TYR A 13 10.69 -5.58 4.16
C TYR A 13 10.97 -4.73 5.40
N CYS A 14 12.25 -4.59 5.79
CA CYS A 14 12.62 -3.90 7.04
C CYS A 14 13.05 -2.44 6.85
N GLY A 15 13.26 -1.97 5.62
CA GLY A 15 13.70 -0.60 5.36
C GLY A 15 15.17 -0.32 5.62
N GLU A 16 15.97 -1.32 5.99
CA GLU A 16 17.41 -1.16 6.24
C GLU A 16 18.24 -1.10 4.95
N ASN A 17 19.33 -0.35 4.96
CA ASN A 17 20.23 -0.24 3.82
C ASN A 17 21.19 -1.44 3.76
N PHE A 18 21.41 -1.99 2.56
CA PHE A 18 22.28 -3.14 2.35
C PHE A 18 22.92 -3.12 0.97
N ILE A 19 24.10 -3.75 0.84
CA ILE A 19 24.84 -3.82 -0.42
C ILE A 19 24.46 -5.11 -1.15
N ALA A 20 23.95 -4.98 -2.38
CA ALA A 20 23.59 -6.16 -3.16
C ALA A 20 23.73 -5.96 -4.68
N LYS A 21 23.50 -7.05 -5.43
CA LYS A 21 23.43 -6.98 -6.89
C LYS A 21 22.12 -6.31 -7.30
N PRO A 22 22.15 -5.36 -8.26
CA PRO A 22 20.98 -4.54 -8.59
C PRO A 22 19.78 -5.36 -9.08
N THR A 23 20.02 -6.36 -9.93
CA THR A 23 18.97 -7.11 -10.64
C THR A 23 18.32 -8.23 -9.83
N VAL A 24 19.03 -8.82 -8.87
CA VAL A 24 18.61 -10.10 -8.25
C VAL A 24 18.12 -9.98 -6.82
N THR A 25 18.58 -8.98 -6.05
CA THR A 25 18.36 -8.97 -4.59
C THR A 25 17.53 -7.76 -4.17
N ALA A 26 16.43 -8.01 -3.49
CA ALA A 26 15.49 -6.99 -3.00
C ALA A 26 15.39 -6.93 -1.46
N LEU A 27 15.90 -7.95 -0.77
CA LEU A 27 15.82 -8.12 0.68
C LEU A 27 17.21 -8.34 1.26
N CYS A 28 17.43 -7.86 2.49
CA CYS A 28 18.76 -7.88 3.11
C CYS A 28 19.15 -9.22 3.74
N SER A 29 18.19 -10.11 4.02
CA SER A 29 18.43 -11.40 4.68
C SER A 29 17.36 -12.43 4.35
N ASP A 30 17.67 -13.71 4.57
CA ASP A 30 16.72 -14.83 4.42
C ASP A 30 15.53 -14.69 5.37
N ASN A 31 15.74 -14.16 6.58
CA ASN A 31 14.65 -13.87 7.52
C ASN A 31 13.67 -12.86 6.93
N CYS A 32 14.16 -11.78 6.33
CA CYS A 32 13.31 -10.79 5.65
C CYS A 32 12.59 -11.40 4.44
N ALA A 33 13.21 -12.33 3.72
CA ALA A 33 12.58 -13.09 2.64
C ALA A 33 11.42 -13.95 3.13
N ASN A 34 11.63 -14.73 4.19
CA ASN A 34 10.60 -15.57 4.78
C ASN A 34 9.43 -14.72 5.29
N HIS A 35 9.70 -13.65 6.04
CA HIS A 35 8.64 -12.79 6.54
C HIS A 35 7.87 -12.08 5.44
N SER A 36 8.55 -11.59 4.39
CA SER A 36 7.89 -10.98 3.23
C SER A 36 6.99 -11.99 2.51
N TYR A 37 7.45 -13.24 2.37
CA TYR A 37 6.65 -14.31 1.78
C TYR A 37 5.39 -14.62 2.61
N GLU A 38 5.54 -14.80 3.92
CA GLU A 38 4.41 -15.07 4.83
C GLU A 38 3.43 -13.90 4.89
N ASN A 39 3.91 -12.65 4.85
CA ASN A 39 3.05 -11.47 4.75
C ASN A 39 2.21 -11.48 3.49
N ARG A 40 2.83 -11.70 2.33
CA ARG A 40 2.12 -11.77 1.04
C ARG A 40 1.07 -12.88 1.05
N LYS A 41 1.37 -14.03 1.67
CA LYS A 41 0.41 -15.12 1.82
C LYS A 41 -0.76 -14.76 2.71
N ARG A 42 -0.54 -14.07 3.83
CA ARG A 42 -1.62 -13.59 4.69
C ARG A 42 -2.50 -12.56 3.98
N GLU A 43 -1.89 -11.62 3.26
CA GLU A 43 -2.62 -10.62 2.48
C GLU A 43 -3.45 -11.25 1.37
N GLU A 44 -2.92 -12.24 0.65
CA GLU A 44 -3.65 -13.02 -0.37
C GLU A 44 -4.92 -13.66 0.24
N MET A 45 -4.83 -14.26 1.42
CA MET A 45 -5.98 -14.88 2.09
C MET A 45 -7.02 -13.85 2.53
N VAL A 46 -6.58 -12.72 3.11
CA VAL A 46 -7.48 -11.63 3.51
C VAL A 46 -8.18 -11.03 2.30
N GLN A 47 -7.47 -10.82 1.20
CA GLN A 47 -8.04 -10.31 -0.05
C GLN A 47 -9.08 -11.28 -0.63
N LEU A 48 -8.80 -12.58 -0.61
CA LEU A 48 -9.74 -13.60 -1.06
C LEU A 48 -11.02 -13.62 -0.22
N GLU A 49 -10.92 -13.48 1.10
CA GLU A 49 -12.11 -13.45 1.96
C GLU A 49 -12.91 -12.15 1.76
N ASN A 50 -12.25 -10.99 1.72
CA ASN A 50 -12.89 -9.72 1.41
C ASN A 50 -13.61 -9.76 0.06
N GLN A 51 -13.05 -10.42 -0.96
CA GLN A 51 -13.73 -10.59 -2.24
C GLN A 51 -14.98 -11.47 -2.14
N LYS A 52 -14.97 -12.50 -1.29
CA LYS A 52 -16.17 -13.32 -1.05
C LYS A 52 -17.23 -12.55 -0.27
N GLU A 53 -16.84 -11.79 0.76
CA GLU A 53 -17.75 -10.96 1.54
C GLU A 53 -18.42 -9.90 0.66
N ASN A 54 -17.66 -9.18 -0.16
CA ASN A 54 -18.23 -8.20 -1.10
C ASN A 54 -19.24 -8.83 -2.07
N LYS A 55 -18.99 -10.06 -2.53
CA LYS A 55 -19.97 -10.80 -3.35
C LYS A 55 -21.23 -11.15 -2.55
N ARG A 56 -21.11 -11.51 -1.26
CA ARG A 56 -22.28 -11.78 -0.39
C ARG A 56 -23.11 -10.53 -0.14
N VAL A 57 -22.48 -9.36 0.06
CA VAL A 57 -23.20 -8.09 0.27
C VAL A 57 -23.99 -7.68 -0.97
N LEU A 58 -23.48 -7.96 -2.19
CA LEU A 58 -24.20 -7.66 -3.43
C LEU A 58 -25.53 -8.46 -3.59
N PHE A 59 -25.71 -9.56 -2.85
CA PHE A 59 -26.93 -10.39 -2.91
C PHE A 59 -27.91 -10.18 -1.76
N ASN A 60 -27.69 -9.20 -0.88
CA ASN A 60 -28.66 -8.85 0.15
C ASN A 60 -29.45 -7.59 -0.27
N PRO A 61 -30.74 -7.70 -0.67
CA PRO A 61 -31.57 -6.55 -1.02
C PRO A 61 -32.10 -5.80 0.22
N ILE A 62 -31.32 -5.68 1.29
CA ILE A 62 -31.74 -4.98 2.51
C ILE A 62 -30.55 -4.22 3.10
N ASN A 63 -30.72 -2.89 3.17
CA ASN A 63 -29.91 -1.88 3.83
C ASN A 63 -28.94 -1.05 2.97
N THR A 64 -29.51 -0.34 1.98
CA THR A 64 -28.85 0.71 1.19
C THR A 64 -29.09 2.13 1.71
N SER A 65 -29.46 2.32 2.99
CA SER A 65 -29.77 3.67 3.52
C SER A 65 -28.85 4.17 4.63
N ILE A 66 -27.77 3.46 4.98
CA ILE A 66 -26.87 3.87 6.09
C ILE A 66 -25.45 4.24 5.62
N ILE A 67 -25.05 3.94 4.37
CA ILE A 67 -23.67 4.19 3.89
C ILE A 67 -23.60 5.40 2.93
N GLU A 68 -24.08 6.57 3.37
CA GLU A 68 -23.68 7.86 2.76
C GLU A 68 -22.93 8.75 3.76
N ASN A 69 -22.05 8.18 4.60
CA ASN A 69 -21.25 8.96 5.55
C ASN A 69 -19.77 8.55 5.59
N PHE A 70 -19.15 8.30 4.42
CA PHE A 70 -17.68 8.39 4.31
C PHE A 70 -17.31 9.68 3.58
N HIS A 71 -17.32 10.79 4.34
CA HIS A 71 -16.74 12.05 3.88
C HIS A 71 -15.23 11.87 3.76
N PHE A 72 -14.77 11.62 2.54
CA PHE A 72 -13.37 11.54 2.16
C PHE A 72 -12.75 12.94 2.35
N ASN A 73 -12.32 13.30 3.56
CA ASN A 73 -11.48 14.48 3.75
C ASN A 73 -10.04 14.13 3.33
N ARG A 74 -9.82 14.25 2.02
CA ARG A 74 -8.51 14.28 1.40
C ARG A 74 -8.39 15.55 0.56
N ILE A 75 -8.09 16.67 1.21
CA ILE A 75 -7.21 17.70 0.63
C ILE A 75 -6.27 18.16 1.75
N SER A 76 -5.10 17.53 1.84
CA SER A 76 -3.93 18.14 2.48
C SER A 76 -3.16 18.89 1.38
N THR A 77 -3.62 20.10 1.06
CA THR A 77 -2.80 21.10 0.38
C THR A 77 -3.09 22.44 1.03
N ASP A 78 -2.57 22.62 2.25
CA ASP A 78 -2.32 23.95 2.80
C ASP A 78 -1.18 24.60 1.99
N SER A 79 -1.54 25.11 0.82
CA SER A 79 -0.85 26.20 0.16
C SER A 79 -1.85 27.34 0.10
N LEU A 80 -1.81 28.14 1.17
CA LEU A 80 -2.50 29.40 1.40
C LEU A 80 -2.42 30.35 0.18
N VAL A 81 -3.34 30.27 -0.78
CA VAL A 81 -3.63 31.41 -1.68
C VAL A 81 -5.07 31.32 -2.22
N ILE A 82 -6.04 31.86 -1.50
CA ILE A 82 -7.18 32.53 -2.15
C ILE A 82 -7.46 33.82 -1.38
N ILE A 83 -6.87 34.91 -1.88
CA ILE A 83 -7.30 36.27 -1.57
C ILE A 83 -8.65 36.45 -2.26
N ILE A 84 -9.77 36.44 -1.51
CA ILE A 84 -11.01 37.00 -2.02
C ILE A 84 -11.00 38.48 -1.63
N THR A 85 -10.54 39.32 -2.54
CA THR A 85 -10.71 40.77 -2.45
C THR A 85 -12.20 41.09 -2.47
N PHE A 86 -12.79 41.38 -1.31
CA PHE A 86 -14.06 42.09 -1.21
C PHE A 86 -13.78 43.59 -1.31
N THR A 87 -13.73 44.12 -2.53
CA THR A 87 -13.83 45.56 -2.79
C THR A 87 -15.30 45.89 -3.06
N LYS A 88 -15.88 46.62 -2.10
CA LYS A 88 -17.02 47.55 -2.13
C LYS A 88 -18.12 47.38 -3.17
#